data_AF-A0A067MJF8-F1
#
_entry.id   AF-A0A067MJF8-F1
#
_cell.length_a   1.000
_cell.length_b   1.000
_cell.length_c   1.000
_cell.angle_alpha   90.00
_cell.angle_beta   90.00
_cell.angle_gamma   90.00
#
_symmetry.space_group_name_H-M   'P 1'
#
loop_
_entity.id
_entity.type
_entity.pdbx_description
1 polymer ?
#
loop_
_entity_poly.entity_id
_entity_poly.type
_entity_poly.pdbx_seq_one_letter_code
_entity_poly.pdbx_strand_id
1 'polypeptide(L)'
;MPLLRTIELVDIIDRATSYLLRILEVPSLEIIRLYGCFVAASPSSASQVGKVLHIFLAASSPPLQDLSLSAVRISSEDFVPVLEYFPHITSLRLSCMNGVARFLETIVAKRLCLEFDSLIISRITFIDFDPIITHLRKLVGTDD
;
A
#
# COMPACT_ATOMS: atom_id res chain seq x y z
N MET A 1 6.93 -26.94 7.78
CA MET A 1 6.75 -25.80 6.85
C MET A 1 5.91 -24.76 7.55
N PRO A 2 6.34 -23.50 7.68
CA PRO A 2 5.47 -22.50 8.26
C PRO A 2 4.28 -22.27 7.32
N LEU A 3 3.07 -22.39 7.87
CA LEU A 3 1.78 -22.39 7.17
C LEU A 3 1.16 -20.99 7.04
N LEU A 4 1.83 -19.97 7.58
CA LEU A 4 1.23 -18.65 7.73
C LEU A 4 1.22 -17.90 6.39
N ARG A 5 0.04 -17.85 5.77
CA ARG A 5 -0.22 -17.19 4.49
C ARG A 5 -0.86 -15.81 4.64
N THR A 6 -1.42 -15.51 5.80
CA THR A 6 -2.14 -14.26 6.05
C THR A 6 -1.68 -13.62 7.34
N ILE A 7 -1.33 -12.34 7.25
CA ILE A 7 -1.09 -11.48 8.41
C ILE A 7 -2.05 -10.31 8.32
N GLU A 8 -2.76 -10.08 9.42
CA GLU A 8 -3.65 -8.95 9.57
C GLU A 8 -3.30 -8.23 10.88
N LEU A 9 -2.88 -6.97 10.75
CA LEU A 9 -2.51 -6.10 11.86
C LEU A 9 -3.58 -5.00 11.95
N VAL A 10 -4.39 -5.06 13.01
CA VAL A 10 -5.53 -4.16 13.21
C VAL A 10 -5.28 -3.19 14.35
N ASP A 11 -5.68 -1.93 14.14
CA ASP A 11 -5.58 -0.84 15.11
C ASP A 11 -4.15 -0.62 15.61
N ILE A 12 -3.18 -0.75 14.68
CA ILE A 12 -1.76 -0.66 14.99
C ILE A 12 -1.23 0.74 14.70
N ILE A 13 -0.44 1.29 15.63
CA ILE A 13 0.23 2.59 15.42
C ILE A 13 1.46 2.44 14.49
N ASP A 14 1.78 3.47 13.71
CA ASP A 14 2.86 3.47 12.72
C ASP A 14 4.20 2.92 13.25
N ARG A 15 4.56 3.23 14.51
CA ARG A 15 5.80 2.75 15.14
C ARG A 15 5.79 1.23 15.34
N ALA A 16 4.67 0.67 15.78
CA ALA A 16 4.52 -0.77 15.99
C ALA A 16 4.46 -1.49 14.63
N THR A 17 3.74 -0.94 13.65
CA THR A 17 3.74 -1.44 12.27
C THR A 17 5.15 -1.50 11.70
N SER A 18 5.91 -0.41 11.82
CA SER A 18 7.30 -0.34 11.35
C SER A 18 8.21 -1.32 12.08
N TYR A 19 8.01 -1.54 13.38
CA TYR A 19 8.79 -2.50 14.14
C TYR A 19 8.50 -3.94 13.68
N LEU A 20 7.22 -4.30 13.55
CA LEU A 20 6.81 -5.65 13.12
C LEU A 20 7.31 -5.96 11.71
N LEU A 21 7.12 -5.05 10.75
CA LEU A 21 7.58 -5.26 9.37
C LEU A 21 9.11 -5.42 9.27
N ARG A 22 9.90 -4.96 10.25
CA ARG A 22 11.37 -5.19 10.27
C ARG A 22 11.78 -6.57 10.74
N ILE A 23 10.95 -7.20 11.58
CA ILE A 23 11.31 -8.48 12.23
C ILE A 23 10.56 -9.67 11.65
N LEU A 24 9.50 -9.42 10.89
CA LEU A 24 8.71 -10.47 10.23
C LEU A 24 9.49 -11.06 9.06
N GLU A 25 9.93 -12.31 9.21
CA GLU A 25 10.45 -13.13 8.12
C GLU A 25 9.38 -14.12 7.68
N VAL A 26 8.68 -13.80 6.58
CA VAL A 26 7.50 -14.55 6.14
C VAL A 26 7.57 -14.87 4.64
N PRO A 27 8.46 -15.80 4.24
CA PRO A 27 8.73 -16.12 2.83
C PRO A 27 7.56 -16.85 2.12
N SER A 28 6.46 -17.11 2.83
CA SER A 28 5.27 -17.79 2.31
C SER A 28 4.00 -16.95 2.46
N LEU A 29 4.13 -15.65 2.72
CA LEU A 29 3.00 -14.76 2.95
C LEU A 29 2.28 -14.41 1.65
N GLU A 30 1.01 -14.76 1.56
CA GLU A 30 0.16 -14.48 0.39
C GLU A 30 -0.66 -13.19 0.58
N ILE A 31 -1.00 -12.87 1.82
CA ILE A 31 -1.89 -11.76 2.16
C ILE A 31 -1.31 -10.97 3.34
N ILE A 32 -1.17 -9.66 3.18
CA ILE A 32 -0.90 -8.75 4.30
C ILE A 32 -1.91 -7.62 4.35
N ARG A 33 -2.49 -7.41 5.54
CA ARG A 33 -3.44 -6.33 5.79
C ARG A 33 -2.97 -5.50 6.96
N LEU A 34 -2.74 -4.22 6.70
CA LEU A 34 -2.29 -3.23 7.67
C LEU A 34 -3.41 -2.21 7.86
N TYR A 35 -4.07 -2.27 9.02
CA TYR A 35 -5.08 -1.32 9.44
C TYR A 35 -4.52 -0.47 10.57
N GLY A 36 -4.06 0.72 10.20
CA GLY A 36 -3.55 1.72 11.13
C GLY A 36 -4.65 2.26 12.06
N CYS A 37 -4.25 2.71 13.24
CA CYS A 37 -5.13 3.46 14.13
C CYS A 37 -5.33 4.88 13.58
N PHE A 38 -6.59 5.30 13.40
CA PHE A 38 -6.93 6.68 12.99
C PHE A 38 -6.82 7.64 14.18
N VAL A 39 -5.61 7.75 14.76
CA VAL A 39 -5.33 8.83 15.70
C VAL A 39 -4.98 10.06 14.87
N ALA A 40 -5.57 11.21 15.21
CA ALA A 40 -5.17 12.51 14.67
C ALA A 40 -3.75 12.85 15.15
N ALA A 41 -2.75 12.13 14.65
CA ALA A 41 -1.37 12.30 15.02
C ALA A 41 -0.84 13.60 14.39
N SER A 42 -0.10 14.35 15.20
CA SER A 42 0.60 15.58 14.83
C SER A 42 1.26 15.45 13.45
N PRO A 43 1.17 16.46 12.58
CA PRO A 43 1.74 16.45 11.23
C PRO A 43 3.28 16.36 11.19
N SER A 44 3.97 16.36 12.34
CA SER A 44 5.41 16.55 12.44
C SER A 44 6.28 15.29 12.43
N SER A 45 5.73 14.08 12.56
CA SER A 45 6.53 12.85 12.47
C SER A 45 6.30 12.16 11.13
N ALA A 46 7.29 12.25 10.23
CA ALA A 46 7.30 11.46 9.02
C ALA A 46 7.20 9.97 9.37
N SER A 47 6.14 9.30 8.93
CA SER A 47 5.95 7.87 9.13
C SER A 47 7.07 7.11 8.41
N GLN A 48 7.70 6.17 9.10
CA GLN A 48 8.69 5.26 8.50
C GLN A 48 8.03 4.03 7.85
N VAL A 49 6.69 3.92 7.89
CA VAL A 49 6.01 2.71 7.43
C VAL A 49 6.28 2.44 5.96
N GLY A 50 6.28 3.45 5.09
CA GLY A 50 6.63 3.28 3.68
C GLY A 50 8.05 2.71 3.48
N LYS A 51 9.03 3.26 4.23
CA LYS A 51 10.42 2.81 4.21
C LYS A 51 10.59 1.38 4.71
N VAL A 52 9.84 0.96 5.72
CA VAL A 52 9.95 -0.44 6.17
C VAL A 52 9.15 -1.37 5.26
N LEU A 53 8.00 -0.92 4.76
CA LEU A 53 7.16 -1.71 3.89
C LEU A 53 7.89 -2.10 2.60
N HIS A 54 8.65 -1.19 1.96
CA HIS A 54 9.41 -1.59 0.76
C HIS A 54 10.45 -2.67 1.07
N ILE A 55 11.15 -2.59 2.22
CA ILE A 55 12.15 -3.60 2.63
C ILE A 55 11.45 -4.94 2.87
N PHE A 56 10.31 -4.91 3.57
CA PHE A 56 9.52 -6.08 3.87
C PHE A 56 9.02 -6.76 2.58
N LEU A 57 8.50 -5.98 1.63
CA LEU A 57 8.01 -6.50 0.35
C LEU A 57 9.14 -7.11 -0.48
N ALA A 58 10.31 -6.46 -0.51
CA ALA A 58 11.49 -7.00 -1.17
C ALA A 58 11.95 -8.35 -0.57
N ALA A 59 11.75 -8.55 0.73
CA ALA A 59 12.06 -9.80 1.42
C ALA A 59 10.96 -10.87 1.30
N SER A 60 9.73 -10.50 0.93
CA SER A 60 8.54 -11.38 0.92
C SER A 60 8.33 -12.15 -0.40
N SER A 61 9.37 -12.33 -1.20
CA SER A 61 9.41 -13.06 -2.49
C SER A 61 8.58 -14.36 -2.53
N PRO A 62 7.94 -14.74 -3.67
CA PRO A 62 6.92 -14.07 -4.50
C PRO A 62 5.45 -14.51 -4.23
N PRO A 63 5.03 -15.08 -3.07
CA PRO A 63 3.65 -15.47 -2.85
C PRO A 63 2.71 -14.30 -2.55
N LEU A 64 3.23 -13.12 -2.19
CA LEU A 64 2.39 -12.00 -1.79
C LEU A 64 1.59 -11.47 -2.99
N GLN A 65 0.27 -11.63 -2.93
CA GLN A 65 -0.67 -11.28 -3.99
C GLN A 65 -1.66 -10.21 -3.52
N ASP A 66 -1.98 -10.21 -2.22
CA ASP A 66 -2.98 -9.32 -1.65
C ASP A 66 -2.34 -8.35 -0.63
N LEU A 67 -2.41 -7.06 -0.94
CA LEU A 67 -1.99 -5.99 -0.04
C LEU A 67 -3.16 -5.08 0.31
N SER A 68 -3.47 -4.96 1.60
CA SER A 68 -4.44 -3.98 2.11
C SER A 68 -3.75 -2.98 3.03
N LEU A 69 -3.85 -1.71 2.68
CA LEU A 69 -3.36 -0.58 3.45
C LEU A 69 -4.55 0.31 3.84
N SER A 70 -4.86 0.39 5.13
CA SER A 70 -5.93 1.21 5.66
C SER A 70 -5.43 2.12 6.77
N ALA A 71 -5.67 3.42 6.65
CA ALA A 71 -5.20 4.43 7.62
C ALA A 71 -3.67 4.34 7.90
N VAL A 72 -2.90 3.84 6.93
CA VAL A 72 -1.44 3.77 7.00
C VAL A 72 -0.86 5.04 6.38
N ARG A 73 0.03 5.70 7.10
CA ARG A 73 0.75 6.88 6.59
C ARG A 73 1.97 6.43 5.79
N ILE A 74 1.93 6.67 4.49
CA ILE A 74 3.07 6.50 3.59
C ILE A 74 3.33 7.86 2.95
N SER A 75 4.59 8.30 2.98
CA SER A 75 4.97 9.56 2.37
C SER A 75 4.99 9.42 0.84
N SER A 76 4.79 10.52 0.11
CA SER A 76 4.81 10.44 -1.36
C SER A 76 6.16 10.03 -1.94
N GLU A 77 7.26 10.32 -1.22
CA GLU A 77 8.61 9.88 -1.60
C GLU A 77 8.80 8.35 -1.46
N ASP A 78 8.05 7.71 -0.55
CA ASP A 78 8.15 6.28 -0.30
C ASP A 78 7.22 5.44 -1.21
N PHE A 79 6.33 6.06 -1.99
CA PHE A 79 5.43 5.31 -2.88
C PHE A 79 6.14 4.60 -4.02
N VAL A 80 7.10 5.26 -4.69
CA VAL A 80 7.83 4.65 -5.82
C VAL A 80 8.59 3.39 -5.36
N PRO A 81 9.41 3.44 -4.29
CA PRO A 81 10.09 2.24 -3.81
C PRO A 81 9.13 1.10 -3.42
N VAL A 82 7.98 1.42 -2.83
CA VAL A 82 6.98 0.39 -2.47
C VAL A 82 6.39 -0.26 -3.72
N LEU A 83 6.06 0.53 -4.75
CA LEU A 83 5.43 0.07 -5.99
C LEU A 83 6.36 -0.75 -6.90
N GLU A 84 7.69 -0.55 -6.84
CA GLU A 84 8.65 -1.34 -7.62
C GLU A 84 8.66 -2.82 -7.24
N TYR A 85 8.24 -3.15 -6.01
CA TYR A 85 8.14 -4.53 -5.51
C TYR A 85 6.74 -5.13 -5.62
N PHE A 86 5.85 -4.52 -6.40
CA PHE A 86 4.50 -5.02 -6.64
C PHE A 86 4.32 -5.87 -7.93
N PRO A 87 5.32 -6.40 -8.65
CA PRO A 87 5.04 -7.10 -9.91
C PRO A 87 4.18 -8.36 -9.73
N HIS A 88 3.96 -8.82 -8.50
CA HIS A 88 3.13 -9.99 -8.18
C HIS A 88 1.85 -9.66 -7.40
N ILE A 89 1.61 -8.39 -7.05
CA ILE A 89 0.40 -7.97 -6.35
C ILE A 89 -0.74 -7.90 -7.36
N THR A 90 -1.74 -8.75 -7.20
CA THR A 90 -2.94 -8.78 -8.04
C THR A 90 -4.11 -8.07 -7.37
N SER A 91 -4.14 -8.01 -6.03
CA SER A 91 -5.15 -7.28 -5.26
C SER A 91 -4.54 -6.18 -4.40
N LEU A 92 -4.95 -4.93 -4.64
CA LEU A 92 -4.57 -3.78 -3.84
C LEU A 92 -5.80 -3.10 -3.25
N ARG A 93 -5.83 -2.98 -1.92
CA ARG A 93 -6.83 -2.18 -1.21
C ARG A 93 -6.19 -1.00 -0.51
N LEU A 94 -6.65 0.20 -0.85
CA LEU A 94 -6.26 1.47 -0.23
C LEU A 94 -7.47 2.07 0.48
N SER A 95 -7.34 2.39 1.77
CA SER A 95 -8.45 2.94 2.55
C SER A 95 -7.98 4.00 3.52
N CYS A 96 -8.70 5.11 3.68
CA CYS A 96 -8.32 6.20 4.61
C CYS A 96 -6.86 6.66 4.45
N MET A 97 -6.32 6.64 3.22
CA MET A 97 -4.94 7.05 2.95
C MET A 97 -4.92 8.47 2.37
N ASN A 98 -3.94 9.26 2.81
CA ASN A 98 -3.65 10.56 2.21
C ASN A 98 -2.74 10.35 1.00
N GLY A 99 -2.98 11.09 -0.10
CA GLY A 99 -2.11 11.05 -1.27
C GLY A 99 -2.35 9.85 -2.20
N VAL A 100 -3.51 9.21 -2.13
CA VAL A 100 -3.93 8.15 -3.07
C VAL A 100 -3.85 8.64 -4.52
N ALA A 101 -4.21 9.91 -4.78
CA ALA A 101 -4.06 10.52 -6.10
C ALA A 101 -2.63 10.41 -6.64
N ARG A 102 -1.62 10.82 -5.84
CA ARG A 102 -0.20 10.73 -6.22
C ARG A 102 0.27 9.28 -6.37
N PHE A 103 -0.26 8.39 -5.55
CA PHE A 103 0.03 6.96 -5.65
C PHE A 103 -0.44 6.41 -7.00
N LEU A 104 -1.68 6.69 -7.41
CA LEU A 104 -2.21 6.28 -8.72
C LEU A 104 -1.48 6.97 -9.87
N GLU A 105 -1.17 8.26 -9.74
CA GLU A 105 -0.35 8.99 -10.70
C GLU A 105 0.98 8.26 -10.95
N THR A 106 1.64 7.83 -9.87
CA THR A 106 2.91 7.11 -9.94
C THR A 106 2.75 5.76 -10.65
N ILE A 107 1.71 4.98 -10.34
CA ILE A 107 1.41 3.72 -11.02
C ILE A 107 1.27 3.96 -12.53
N VAL A 108 0.44 4.92 -12.92
CA VAL A 108 0.20 5.25 -14.33
C VAL A 108 1.47 5.73 -15.02
N ALA A 109 2.19 6.69 -14.43
CA ALA A 109 3.36 7.31 -15.03
C ALA A 109 4.54 6.35 -15.18
N LYS A 110 4.74 5.46 -14.19
CA LYS A 110 5.84 4.48 -14.17
C LYS A 110 5.45 3.15 -14.81
N ARG A 111 4.18 2.97 -15.20
CA ARG A 111 3.63 1.70 -15.68
C ARG A 111 3.95 0.54 -14.73
N LEU A 112 3.83 0.80 -13.43
CA LEU A 112 4.03 -0.21 -12.40
C LEU A 112 2.72 -0.97 -12.18
N CYS A 113 2.80 -2.21 -11.71
CA CYS A 113 1.63 -2.99 -11.27
C CYS A 113 0.52 -3.14 -12.34
N LEU A 114 0.91 -3.45 -13.58
CA LEU A 114 -0.03 -3.56 -14.71
C LEU A 114 -0.94 -4.79 -14.65
N GLU A 115 -0.79 -5.66 -13.65
CA GLU A 115 -1.50 -6.93 -13.51
C GLU A 115 -2.48 -6.94 -12.32
N PHE A 116 -2.96 -5.77 -11.88
CA PHE A 116 -4.00 -5.74 -10.85
C PHE A 116 -5.31 -6.34 -11.40
N ASP A 117 -5.72 -7.46 -10.81
CA ASP A 117 -7.07 -8.01 -10.96
C ASP A 117 -8.09 -7.18 -10.17
N SER A 118 -7.66 -6.58 -9.06
CA SER A 118 -8.53 -5.82 -8.17
C SER A 118 -7.82 -4.61 -7.56
N LEU A 119 -8.39 -3.43 -7.78
CA LEU A 119 -8.00 -2.19 -7.10
C LEU A 119 -9.22 -1.65 -6.35
N ILE A 120 -9.13 -1.60 -5.02
CA ILE A 120 -10.21 -1.09 -4.17
C ILE A 120 -9.73 0.15 -3.44
N ILE A 121 -10.36 1.28 -3.75
CA ILE A 121 -10.10 2.56 -3.10
C ILE A 121 -11.34 2.94 -2.31
N SER A 122 -11.18 3.22 -1.02
CA SER A 122 -12.31 3.52 -0.13
C SER A 122 -11.99 4.61 0.88
N ARG A 123 -13.02 5.31 1.37
CA ARG A 123 -12.89 6.34 2.41
C ARG A 123 -11.79 7.38 2.08
N ILE A 124 -11.80 7.85 0.84
CA ILE A 124 -10.90 8.91 0.35
C ILE A 124 -11.40 10.28 0.78
N THR A 125 -10.46 11.21 0.96
CA THR A 125 -10.83 12.61 1.25
C THR A 125 -11.35 13.28 -0.02
N PHE A 126 -12.29 14.23 0.14
CA PHE A 126 -12.93 14.91 -0.99
C PHE A 126 -11.94 15.69 -1.87
N ILE A 127 -10.81 16.12 -1.30
CA ILE A 127 -9.77 16.91 -2.00
C ILE A 127 -9.08 16.08 -3.09
N ASP A 128 -9.00 14.75 -2.92
CA ASP A 128 -8.29 13.87 -3.84
C ASP A 128 -9.20 13.29 -4.95
N PHE A 129 -10.50 13.63 -4.97
CA PHE A 129 -11.49 12.91 -5.77
C PHE A 129 -11.27 13.02 -7.29
N ASP A 130 -11.19 14.24 -7.84
CA ASP A 130 -11.02 14.46 -9.28
C ASP A 130 -9.69 13.86 -9.80
N PRO A 131 -8.53 14.09 -9.14
CA PRO A 131 -7.28 13.45 -9.54
C PRO A 131 -7.37 11.91 -9.52
N ILE A 132 -8.00 11.33 -8.49
CA ILE A 132 -8.19 9.87 -8.40
C ILE A 132 -8.98 9.36 -9.61
N ILE A 133 -10.09 10.00 -9.97
CA ILE A 133 -10.89 9.60 -11.14
C ILE A 133 -10.05 9.66 -12.42
N THR A 134 -9.31 10.75 -12.64
CA THR A 134 -8.45 10.89 -13.82
C THR A 134 -7.43 9.75 -13.91
N HIS A 135 -6.74 9.42 -12.82
CA HIS A 135 -5.75 8.35 -12.86
C HIS A 135 -6.38 6.95 -12.99
N LEU A 136 -7.56 6.73 -12.40
CA LEU A 136 -8.29 5.48 -12.57
C LEU A 136 -8.70 5.26 -14.04
N ARG A 137 -9.19 6.28 -14.75
CA ARG A 137 -9.52 6.18 -16.18
C ARG A 137 -8.33 5.76 -17.03
N LYS A 138 -7.15 6.32 -16.75
CA LYS A 138 -5.89 5.92 -17.41
C LYS A 138 -5.52 4.48 -17.12
N LEU A 139 -5.76 3.99 -15.90
CA LEU A 139 -5.49 2.59 -15.53
C LEU A 139 -6.41 1.61 -16.24
N VAL A 140 -7.69 1.94 -16.42
CA VAL A 140 -8.65 1.07 -17.11
C VAL A 140 -8.66 1.24 -18.64
N GLY A 141 -7.81 2.12 -19.18
CA GLY A 141 -7.72 2.36 -20.62
C GLY A 141 -8.92 3.08 -21.23
N THR A 142 -9.61 3.94 -20.47
CA THR A 142 -10.83 4.64 -20.94
C THR A 142 -10.60 6.09 -21.38
N ASP A 143 -9.35 6.52 -21.50
CA ASP A 143 -8.98 7.90 -21.89
C ASP A 143 -8.58 8.00 -23.39
N ASP A 144 -9.06 7.08 -24.23
CA ASP A 144 -8.97 7.19 -25.71
C ASP A 144 -10.01 8.18 -26.28
#